data_AF-A0A3M7NC21-F1
#
_entry.id   AF-A0A3M7NC21-F1
#
_cell.length_a   1.000
_cell.length_b   1.000
_cell.length_c   1.000
_cell.angle_alpha   90.00
_cell.angle_beta   90.00
_cell.angle_gamma   90.00
#
_symmetry.space_group_name_H-M   'P 1'
#
loop_
_entity.id
_entity.type
_entity.pdbx_description
1 polymer ?
#
loop_
_entity_poly.entity_id
_entity_poly.type
_entity_poly.pdbx_seq_one_letter_code
_entity_poly.pdbx_strand_id
1 'polypeptide(L)'
;MLIAIVGIGLLGTLASAAATWSSSYDELEDIMLLNQGYNARALSLPVTPCNFPAAPGHVPAAGFVRIAFHDMAPHNAAEGTGGLDASIAFELTGVAGNDNAGPDFNNSLTFLSRFYSTRASMADLIALGLYTAVRGCGGPSIPTRTGRKDATAAGALGVPKVNDTQQGFKNDFARMGFSSQDMVKMVACGHTLGGVHAAQFPQIIPPRTRPNDVANFDNTTAAFDNAVVVDYVSNNTINPLVVGPSNTASDAKVFSADGGLTIRQLADPQTYQNTCKDILQRMVDTVPSGVQLTEPIQVYDVKPGKIKLSLSSNGNSLGFSGEIRVRTTHRPQSLIDNVSIQYRDRSGKDAGTITTAAVGTASGYDDSFTFYSFAANMSAKSSVSSFDVSITGVDGSTSKFNNNGKGFHVQDAIFVQHPSSSVSPPDESGQQKVEVIATVRGSTSNVALFSF
;
A
#
# COMPACT_ATOMS: atom_id res chain seq x y z
N MET A 1 30.69 -41.60 -34.33
CA MET A 1 31.19 -40.80 -33.20
C MET A 1 30.71 -39.38 -33.39
N LEU A 2 29.56 -39.02 -32.79
CA LEU A 2 29.12 -37.65 -32.59
C LEU A 2 28.19 -37.70 -31.38
N ILE A 3 28.65 -37.12 -30.26
CA ILE A 3 27.96 -37.14 -28.97
C ILE A 3 27.02 -35.94 -28.93
N ALA A 4 25.73 -36.20 -28.74
CA ALA A 4 24.73 -35.18 -28.47
C ALA A 4 24.85 -34.74 -27.00
N ILE A 5 25.17 -33.46 -26.77
CA ILE A 5 25.11 -32.84 -25.44
C ILE A 5 23.70 -32.29 -25.28
N VAL A 6 22.87 -32.99 -24.51
CA VAL A 6 21.59 -32.48 -24.01
C VAL A 6 21.90 -31.57 -22.82
N GLY A 7 21.82 -30.27 -23.03
CA GLY A 7 21.89 -29.28 -21.96
C GLY A 7 20.60 -29.30 -21.14
N ILE A 8 20.65 -29.90 -19.95
CA ILE A 8 19.60 -29.77 -18.94
C ILE A 8 19.71 -28.36 -18.36
N GLY A 9 18.86 -27.46 -18.85
CA GLY A 9 18.66 -26.15 -18.23
C GLY A 9 17.97 -26.33 -16.88
N LEU A 10 18.72 -26.19 -15.78
CA LEU A 10 18.11 -25.97 -14.47
C LEU A 10 17.34 -24.64 -14.52
N LEU A 11 16.02 -24.71 -14.60
CA LEU A 11 15.13 -23.65 -14.16
C LEU A 11 15.28 -23.51 -12.64
N GLY A 12 16.31 -22.78 -12.22
CA GLY A 12 16.42 -22.31 -10.85
C GLY A 12 15.26 -21.35 -10.60
N THR A 13 14.31 -21.75 -9.77
CA THR A 13 13.39 -20.81 -9.13
C THR A 13 14.26 -19.83 -8.34
N LEU A 14 14.31 -18.57 -8.79
CA LEU A 14 14.89 -17.49 -8.01
C LEU A 14 14.04 -17.37 -6.74
N ALA A 15 14.49 -18.00 -5.65
CA ALA A 15 13.92 -17.76 -4.34
C ALA A 15 14.12 -16.28 -4.03
N SER A 16 13.02 -15.53 -3.91
CA SER A 16 13.06 -14.14 -3.45
C SER A 16 13.77 -14.12 -2.09
N ALA A 17 14.80 -13.29 -1.95
CA ALA A 17 15.52 -13.15 -0.69
C ALA A 17 14.56 -12.63 0.39
N ALA A 18 14.65 -13.18 1.61
CA ALA A 18 13.80 -12.76 2.72
C ALA A 18 13.97 -11.25 3.00
N ALA A 19 12.89 -10.60 3.41
CA ALA A 19 12.88 -9.17 3.74
C ALA A 19 13.89 -8.86 4.85
N THR A 20 14.59 -7.72 4.72
CA THR A 20 15.58 -7.25 5.71
C THR A 20 15.09 -5.96 6.37
N TRP A 21 15.11 -5.91 7.70
CA TRP A 21 14.73 -4.75 8.50
C TRP A 21 15.98 -3.95 8.93
N SER A 22 15.92 -2.64 9.17
CA SER A 22 14.86 -1.73 8.74
C SER A 22 14.95 -1.48 7.24
N SER A 23 13.81 -1.26 6.60
CA SER A 23 13.71 -0.81 5.21
C SER A 23 13.07 0.57 5.12
N SER A 24 13.22 1.24 3.98
CA SER A 24 12.50 2.49 3.68
C SER A 24 10.98 2.31 3.76
N TYR A 25 10.48 1.12 3.43
CA TYR A 25 9.04 0.81 3.36
C TYR A 25 8.43 0.23 4.65
N ASP A 26 9.17 0.15 5.77
CA ASP A 26 8.66 -0.47 7.01
C ASP A 26 7.29 0.06 7.43
N GLU A 27 7.08 1.38 7.32
CA GLU A 27 5.81 2.04 7.66
C GLU A 27 4.68 1.65 6.69
N LEU A 28 4.97 1.67 5.38
CA LEU A 28 4.02 1.30 4.33
C LEU A 28 3.63 -0.18 4.41
N GLU A 29 4.55 -1.05 4.83
CA GLU A 29 4.26 -2.47 5.05
C GLU A 29 3.30 -2.71 6.23
N ASP A 30 3.43 -1.96 7.33
CA ASP A 30 2.45 -2.01 8.41
C ASP A 30 1.08 -1.49 7.94
N ILE A 31 1.06 -0.39 7.17
CA ILE A 31 -0.18 0.19 6.61
C ILE A 31 -0.88 -0.81 5.68
N MET A 32 -0.11 -1.52 4.84
CA MET A 32 -0.59 -2.50 3.88
C MET A 32 -1.13 -3.78 4.53
N LEU A 33 -0.52 -4.24 5.62
CA LEU A 33 -0.76 -5.58 6.17
C LEU A 33 -1.53 -5.61 7.49
N LEU A 34 -1.48 -4.55 8.31
CA LEU A 34 -2.16 -4.52 9.60
C LEU A 34 -3.57 -3.92 9.47
N ASN A 35 -4.46 -4.67 8.82
CA ASN A 35 -5.82 -4.23 8.54
C ASN A 35 -6.72 -4.24 9.80
N GLN A 36 -6.62 -5.27 10.63
CA GLN A 36 -7.46 -5.44 11.83
C GLN A 36 -6.64 -5.98 13.02
N GLY A 37 -7.17 -5.79 14.24
CA GLY A 37 -6.59 -6.30 15.48
C GLY A 37 -5.60 -5.34 16.15
N TYR A 38 -4.63 -5.91 16.85
CA TYR A 38 -3.63 -5.19 17.62
C TYR A 38 -2.72 -4.36 16.69
N ASN A 39 -2.46 -3.09 17.03
CA ASN A 39 -1.72 -2.14 16.19
C ASN A 39 -2.31 -1.94 14.77
N ALA A 40 -3.58 -2.24 14.55
CA ALA A 40 -4.21 -2.07 13.24
C ALA A 40 -4.03 -0.64 12.73
N ARG A 41 -3.60 -0.52 11.48
CA ARG A 41 -3.55 0.73 10.72
C ARG A 41 -4.89 1.00 10.06
N ALA A 42 -5.61 -0.05 9.66
CA ALA A 42 -6.99 0.03 9.16
C ALA A 42 -7.14 0.83 7.83
N LEU A 43 -6.15 0.77 6.93
CA LEU A 43 -6.28 1.27 5.55
C LEU A 43 -7.43 0.55 4.80
N SER A 44 -7.69 -0.71 5.12
CA SER A 44 -8.76 -1.53 4.55
C SER A 44 -10.17 -1.16 5.00
N LEU A 45 -10.31 -0.34 6.04
CA LEU A 45 -11.60 -0.05 6.67
C LEU A 45 -12.71 0.38 5.69
N PRO A 46 -12.48 1.29 4.72
CA PRO A 46 -13.53 1.73 3.81
C PRO A 46 -13.86 0.72 2.72
N VAL A 47 -13.06 -0.34 2.54
CA VAL A 47 -13.22 -1.34 1.47
C VAL A 47 -13.53 -2.74 2.01
N THR A 48 -13.63 -2.92 3.33
CA THR A 48 -13.82 -4.23 3.95
C THR A 48 -15.04 -4.21 4.87
N PRO A 49 -16.11 -4.96 4.54
CA PRO A 49 -16.30 -5.74 3.32
C PRO A 49 -16.44 -4.86 2.06
N CYS A 50 -16.12 -5.39 0.86
CA CYS A 50 -16.15 -4.62 -0.40
C CYS A 50 -17.56 -4.11 -0.78
N ASN A 51 -18.61 -4.68 -0.17
CA ASN A 51 -19.99 -4.20 -0.28
C ASN A 51 -20.33 -3.07 0.70
N PHE A 52 -19.35 -2.29 1.19
CA PHE A 52 -19.58 -1.24 2.18
C PHE A 52 -20.69 -0.28 1.67
N PRO A 53 -21.78 -0.07 2.44
CA PRO A 53 -22.98 0.56 1.92
C PRO A 53 -22.71 2.02 1.54
N ALA A 54 -23.04 2.30 0.29
CA ALA A 54 -22.89 3.59 -0.33
C ALA A 54 -23.70 4.68 0.40
N ALA A 55 -23.01 5.66 1.00
CA ALA A 55 -23.54 7.03 0.97
C ALA A 55 -23.73 7.38 -0.52
N PRO A 56 -24.84 8.06 -0.89
CA PRO A 56 -25.55 7.90 -2.17
C PRO A 56 -24.66 7.48 -3.36
N GLY A 57 -24.56 6.16 -3.58
CA GLY A 57 -23.90 5.59 -4.75
C GLY A 57 -22.36 5.54 -4.75
N HIS A 58 -21.66 5.90 -3.68
CA HIS A 58 -20.19 5.83 -3.61
C HIS A 58 -19.67 4.47 -3.14
N VAL A 59 -18.83 3.83 -3.97
CA VAL A 59 -18.07 2.62 -3.63
C VAL A 59 -16.62 3.02 -3.35
N PRO A 60 -16.14 3.00 -2.08
CA PRO A 60 -14.80 3.48 -1.76
C PRO A 60 -13.68 2.74 -2.51
N ALA A 61 -13.86 1.44 -2.77
CA ALA A 61 -12.92 0.66 -3.56
C ALA A 61 -12.77 1.22 -4.99
N ALA A 62 -13.88 1.59 -5.64
CA ALA A 62 -13.84 2.26 -6.94
C ALA A 62 -13.18 3.65 -6.85
N GLY A 63 -13.40 4.38 -5.76
CA GLY A 63 -12.73 5.66 -5.50
C GLY A 63 -11.21 5.54 -5.45
N PHE A 64 -10.68 4.52 -4.77
CA PHE A 64 -9.24 4.23 -4.72
C PHE A 64 -8.65 3.81 -6.07
N VAL A 65 -9.38 3.03 -6.86
CA VAL A 65 -8.96 2.69 -8.24
C VAL A 65 -8.92 3.95 -9.10
N ARG A 66 -9.97 4.78 -9.01
CA ARG A 66 -10.13 5.99 -9.82
C ARG A 66 -9.08 7.04 -9.51
N ILE A 67 -8.80 7.33 -8.23
CA ILE A 67 -7.75 8.29 -7.86
C ILE A 67 -6.37 7.84 -8.36
N ALA A 68 -6.05 6.54 -8.27
CA ALA A 68 -4.78 6.03 -8.78
C ALA A 68 -4.63 6.21 -10.29
N PHE A 69 -5.68 5.92 -11.07
CA PHE A 69 -5.65 6.15 -12.52
C PHE A 69 -5.54 7.65 -12.85
N HIS A 70 -6.35 8.50 -12.21
CA HIS A 70 -6.38 9.93 -12.52
C HIS A 70 -5.10 10.67 -12.12
N ASP A 71 -4.46 10.27 -11.02
CA ASP A 71 -3.16 10.81 -10.62
C ASP A 71 -2.06 10.38 -11.60
N MET A 72 -2.10 9.14 -12.08
CA MET A 72 -1.16 8.65 -13.09
C MET A 72 -1.36 9.28 -14.47
N ALA A 73 -2.61 9.49 -14.89
CA ALA A 73 -2.96 9.75 -16.30
C ALA A 73 -2.31 10.97 -16.98
N PRO A 74 -1.97 12.06 -16.26
CA PRO A 74 -1.12 13.13 -16.77
C PRO A 74 0.27 12.72 -17.27
N HIS A 75 0.73 11.49 -16.99
CA HIS A 75 2.07 11.03 -17.37
C HIS A 75 2.38 11.27 -18.85
N ASN A 76 3.58 11.75 -19.11
CA ASN A 76 4.17 11.88 -20.43
C ASN A 76 5.47 11.08 -20.49
N ALA A 77 5.39 9.88 -21.08
CA ALA A 77 6.52 8.96 -21.18
C ALA A 77 7.68 9.53 -22.02
N ALA A 78 7.40 10.41 -22.99
CA ALA A 78 8.44 11.01 -23.83
C ALA A 78 9.22 12.10 -23.08
N GLU A 79 8.57 12.84 -22.20
CA GLU A 79 9.19 13.89 -21.37
C GLU A 79 9.67 13.34 -20.01
N GLY A 80 9.20 12.17 -19.61
CA GLY A 80 9.51 11.56 -18.31
C GLY A 80 8.91 12.31 -17.13
N THR A 81 7.77 12.97 -17.32
CA THR A 81 7.06 13.82 -16.35
C THR A 81 5.69 13.25 -15.97
N GLY A 82 5.15 13.64 -14.81
CA GLY A 82 3.89 13.12 -14.28
C GLY A 82 3.94 11.62 -13.97
N GLY A 83 2.78 11.01 -13.78
CA GLY A 83 2.65 9.64 -13.27
C GLY A 83 2.11 9.67 -11.85
N LEU A 84 2.19 8.55 -11.14
CA LEU A 84 1.68 8.46 -9.78
C LEU A 84 2.58 9.22 -8.80
N ASP A 85 2.33 10.51 -8.64
CA ASP A 85 3.11 11.45 -7.85
C ASP A 85 2.23 12.30 -6.90
N ALA A 86 0.96 11.98 -6.73
CA ALA A 86 -0.01 12.71 -5.92
C ALA A 86 -0.27 14.17 -6.37
N SER A 87 0.06 14.55 -7.62
CA SER A 87 -0.30 15.86 -8.17
C SER A 87 -1.80 16.11 -8.17
N ILE A 88 -2.62 15.05 -8.17
CA ILE A 88 -4.08 15.16 -8.15
C ILE A 88 -4.62 15.97 -6.97
N ALA A 89 -3.87 16.06 -5.86
CA ALA A 89 -4.21 16.90 -4.71
C ALA A 89 -4.33 18.40 -5.07
N PHE A 90 -3.71 18.83 -6.17
CA PHE A 90 -3.76 20.20 -6.68
C PHE A 90 -4.71 20.37 -7.89
N GLU A 91 -5.40 19.30 -8.30
CA GLU A 91 -6.14 19.22 -9.57
C GLU A 91 -7.65 19.04 -9.41
N LEU A 92 -8.18 19.26 -8.20
CA LEU A 92 -9.60 19.08 -7.88
C LEU A 92 -10.48 20.30 -8.22
N THR A 93 -9.88 21.39 -8.70
CA THR A 93 -10.59 22.63 -9.04
C THR A 93 -10.13 23.18 -10.40
N GLY A 94 -10.81 24.22 -10.89
CA GLY A 94 -10.47 24.85 -12.16
C GLY A 94 -10.66 23.92 -13.36
N VAL A 95 -9.79 24.03 -14.36
CA VAL A 95 -9.89 23.25 -15.60
C VAL A 95 -9.63 21.76 -15.35
N ALA A 96 -8.64 21.42 -14.52
CA ALA A 96 -8.33 20.03 -14.15
C ALA A 96 -9.48 19.40 -13.35
N GLY A 97 -10.16 20.17 -12.50
CA GLY A 97 -11.31 19.72 -11.72
C GLY A 97 -12.50 19.23 -12.57
N ASN A 98 -12.60 19.62 -13.84
CA ASN A 98 -13.62 19.09 -14.75
C ASN A 98 -13.42 17.59 -15.03
N ASP A 99 -12.16 17.16 -15.14
CA ASP A 99 -11.81 15.77 -15.39
C ASP A 99 -11.75 14.98 -14.07
N ASN A 100 -11.52 15.67 -12.94
CA ASN A 100 -11.49 15.14 -11.59
C ASN A 100 -12.75 15.46 -10.76
N ALA A 101 -13.93 15.44 -11.41
CA ALA A 101 -15.18 15.78 -10.76
C ALA A 101 -15.68 14.68 -9.80
N GLY A 102 -16.40 15.11 -8.75
CA GLY A 102 -17.03 14.23 -7.76
C GLY A 102 -16.23 14.09 -6.46
N PRO A 103 -16.86 13.54 -5.40
CA PRO A 103 -16.29 13.56 -4.06
C PRO A 103 -15.21 12.48 -3.83
N ASP A 104 -15.07 11.49 -4.72
CA ASP A 104 -14.18 10.33 -4.52
C ASP A 104 -12.72 10.75 -4.32
N PHE A 105 -12.23 11.75 -5.05
CA PHE A 105 -10.85 12.20 -4.93
C PHE A 105 -10.58 12.85 -3.57
N ASN A 106 -11.42 13.82 -3.18
CA ASN A 106 -11.27 14.49 -1.89
C ASN A 106 -11.47 13.52 -0.72
N ASN A 107 -12.44 12.60 -0.83
CA ASN A 107 -12.66 11.56 0.17
C ASN A 107 -11.46 10.62 0.29
N SER A 108 -10.89 10.19 -0.84
CA SER A 108 -9.71 9.32 -0.86
C SER A 108 -8.50 10.02 -0.26
N LEU A 109 -8.18 11.24 -0.70
CA LEU A 109 -7.06 12.02 -0.15
C LEU A 109 -7.24 12.31 1.34
N THR A 110 -8.45 12.66 1.78
CA THR A 110 -8.75 12.92 3.19
C THR A 110 -8.61 11.66 4.04
N PHE A 111 -8.98 10.49 3.51
CA PHE A 111 -8.80 9.23 4.22
C PHE A 111 -7.33 8.82 4.27
N LEU A 112 -6.62 8.90 3.15
CA LEU A 112 -5.22 8.52 3.03
C LEU A 112 -4.30 9.44 3.84
N SER A 113 -4.65 10.72 4.03
CA SER A 113 -3.83 11.67 4.81
C SER A 113 -3.61 11.26 6.26
N ARG A 114 -4.46 10.39 6.82
CA ARG A 114 -4.29 9.80 8.16
C ARG A 114 -3.02 8.95 8.30
N PHE A 115 -2.49 8.48 7.17
CA PHE A 115 -1.30 7.65 7.09
C PHE A 115 -0.07 8.41 6.60
N TYR A 116 -0.26 9.67 6.19
CA TYR A 116 0.80 10.49 5.63
C TYR A 116 1.90 10.75 6.65
N SER A 117 3.15 10.51 6.26
CA SER A 117 4.32 10.77 7.10
C SER A 117 5.58 10.90 6.27
N THR A 118 6.71 11.24 6.92
CA THR A 118 8.03 11.22 6.27
C THR A 118 8.47 9.84 5.77
N ARG A 119 7.73 8.78 6.13
CA ARG A 119 7.96 7.38 5.73
C ARG A 119 6.84 6.82 4.84
N ALA A 120 5.81 7.62 4.55
CA ALA A 120 4.69 7.25 3.70
C ALA A 120 4.20 8.49 2.93
N SER A 121 4.68 8.64 1.70
CA SER A 121 4.26 9.71 0.79
C SER A 121 2.81 9.52 0.36
N MET A 122 2.11 10.60 -0.01
CA MET A 122 0.73 10.49 -0.50
C MET A 122 0.66 9.64 -1.77
N ALA A 123 1.64 9.74 -2.65
CA ALA A 123 1.73 8.95 -3.87
C ALA A 123 1.87 7.44 -3.57
N ASP A 124 2.68 7.04 -2.58
CA ASP A 124 2.75 5.65 -2.14
C ASP A 124 1.44 5.20 -1.48
N LEU A 125 0.76 6.09 -0.77
CA LEU A 125 -0.55 5.80 -0.16
C LEU A 125 -1.66 5.63 -1.21
N ILE A 126 -1.63 6.38 -2.32
CA ILE A 126 -2.54 6.18 -3.45
C ILE A 126 -2.31 4.80 -4.09
N ALA A 127 -1.04 4.41 -4.29
CA ALA A 127 -0.71 3.06 -4.78
C ALA A 127 -1.19 1.95 -3.84
N LEU A 128 -1.02 2.12 -2.52
CA LEU A 128 -1.56 1.21 -1.53
C LEU A 128 -3.09 1.19 -1.52
N GLY A 129 -3.75 2.34 -1.75
CA GLY A 129 -5.20 2.43 -1.92
C GLY A 129 -5.70 1.53 -3.05
N LEU A 130 -5.04 1.55 -4.21
CA LEU A 130 -5.36 0.64 -5.31
C LEU A 130 -5.21 -0.82 -4.90
N TYR A 131 -4.06 -1.20 -4.31
CA TYR A 131 -3.84 -2.55 -3.82
C TYR A 131 -4.96 -2.99 -2.86
N THR A 132 -5.30 -2.13 -1.91
CA THR A 132 -6.32 -2.36 -0.89
C THR A 132 -7.71 -2.54 -1.51
N ALA A 133 -8.08 -1.72 -2.50
CA ALA A 133 -9.34 -1.86 -3.23
C ALA A 133 -9.42 -3.18 -4.00
N VAL A 134 -8.38 -3.49 -4.80
CA VAL A 134 -8.34 -4.69 -5.63
C VAL A 134 -8.37 -5.94 -4.75
N ARG A 135 -7.47 -6.05 -3.78
CA ARG A 135 -7.38 -7.25 -2.92
C ARG A 135 -8.56 -7.37 -1.98
N GLY A 136 -9.05 -6.26 -1.41
CA GLY A 136 -10.20 -6.24 -0.51
C GLY A 136 -11.52 -6.65 -1.18
N CYS A 137 -11.62 -6.49 -2.50
CA CYS A 137 -12.73 -6.96 -3.31
C CYS A 137 -12.51 -8.37 -3.91
N GLY A 138 -11.49 -9.11 -3.47
CA GLY A 138 -11.22 -10.48 -3.90
C GLY A 138 -10.35 -10.61 -5.16
N GLY A 139 -9.81 -9.50 -5.67
CA GLY A 139 -8.92 -9.47 -6.83
C GLY A 139 -7.50 -9.96 -6.51
N PRO A 140 -6.57 -9.85 -7.49
CA PRO A 140 -5.23 -10.37 -7.32
C PRO A 140 -4.41 -9.50 -6.36
N SER A 141 -3.40 -10.10 -5.72
CA SER A 141 -2.40 -9.34 -4.96
C SER A 141 -1.45 -8.60 -5.92
N ILE A 142 -1.56 -7.27 -5.96
CA ILE A 142 -0.71 -6.40 -6.77
C ILE A 142 0.68 -6.29 -6.12
N PRO A 143 1.79 -6.54 -6.85
CA PRO A 143 3.13 -6.36 -6.30
C PRO A 143 3.47 -4.88 -6.06
N THR A 144 3.08 -4.36 -4.90
CA THR A 144 3.20 -2.93 -4.61
C THR A 144 4.64 -2.52 -4.31
N ARG A 145 5.19 -1.62 -5.14
CA ARG A 145 6.48 -0.96 -4.92
C ARG A 145 6.30 0.37 -4.17
N THR A 146 7.38 0.92 -3.62
CA THR A 146 7.38 2.17 -2.84
C THR A 146 8.48 3.13 -3.29
N GLY A 147 8.53 4.34 -2.73
CA GLY A 147 9.57 5.31 -3.00
C GLY A 147 9.11 6.48 -3.87
N ARG A 148 7.81 6.58 -4.13
CA ARG A 148 7.22 7.70 -4.89
C ARG A 148 7.46 9.02 -4.18
N LYS A 149 7.58 10.07 -4.98
CA LYS A 149 7.80 11.44 -4.51
C LYS A 149 6.53 12.24 -4.76
N ASP A 150 6.04 12.89 -3.72
CA ASP A 150 4.87 13.75 -3.85
C ASP A 150 5.24 14.99 -4.68
N ALA A 151 4.38 15.32 -5.64
CA ALA A 151 4.39 16.55 -6.37
C ALA A 151 4.14 17.73 -5.44
N THR A 152 4.62 18.91 -5.83
CA THR A 152 4.45 20.17 -5.08
C THR A 152 3.51 21.14 -5.79
N ALA A 153 2.97 20.75 -6.95
CA ALA A 153 2.05 21.50 -7.78
C ALA A 153 1.22 20.54 -8.65
N ALA A 154 0.21 21.07 -9.32
CA ALA A 154 -0.58 20.33 -10.31
C ALA A 154 0.29 19.86 -11.49
N GLY A 155 -0.05 18.68 -12.02
CA GLY A 155 0.51 18.13 -13.25
C GLY A 155 -0.09 18.74 -14.50
N ALA A 156 0.31 18.21 -15.66
CA ALA A 156 -0.29 18.56 -16.93
C ALA A 156 -1.74 18.03 -17.03
N LEU A 157 -2.55 18.63 -17.90
CA LEU A 157 -3.83 18.02 -18.25
C LEU A 157 -3.58 16.78 -19.13
N GLY A 158 -4.42 15.75 -18.98
CA GLY A 158 -4.27 14.54 -19.79
C GLY A 158 -5.21 13.38 -19.47
N VAL A 159 -6.11 13.52 -18.50
CA VAL A 159 -7.06 12.46 -18.16
C VAL A 159 -8.01 12.21 -19.34
N PRO A 160 -8.15 10.97 -19.85
CA PRO A 160 -9.09 10.65 -20.92
C PRO A 160 -10.54 10.91 -20.52
N LYS A 161 -11.35 11.44 -21.45
CA LYS A 161 -12.73 11.84 -21.21
C LYS A 161 -13.70 10.86 -21.84
N VAL A 162 -14.85 10.66 -21.20
CA VAL A 162 -15.90 9.74 -21.67
C VAL A 162 -16.39 10.00 -23.10
N ASN A 163 -16.26 11.23 -23.60
CA ASN A 163 -16.69 11.63 -24.94
C ASN A 163 -15.56 11.61 -25.98
N ASP A 164 -14.34 11.22 -25.62
CA ASP A 164 -13.24 11.17 -26.58
C ASP A 164 -13.48 10.14 -27.68
N THR A 165 -12.75 10.33 -28.79
CA THR A 165 -12.76 9.39 -29.90
C THR A 165 -11.89 8.18 -29.55
N GLN A 166 -12.12 7.04 -30.22
CA GLN A 166 -11.26 5.87 -30.05
C GLN A 166 -9.77 6.19 -30.33
N GLN A 167 -9.50 7.06 -31.32
CA GLN A 167 -8.13 7.51 -31.59
C GLN A 167 -7.58 8.42 -30.48
N GLY A 168 -8.43 9.27 -29.89
CA GLY A 168 -8.08 10.08 -28.72
C GLY A 168 -7.59 9.20 -27.56
N PHE A 169 -8.38 8.19 -27.18
CA PHE A 169 -7.98 7.22 -26.16
C PHE A 169 -6.65 6.53 -26.47
N LYS A 170 -6.45 6.10 -27.73
CA LYS A 170 -5.17 5.50 -28.16
C LYS A 170 -4.00 6.48 -28.00
N ASN A 171 -4.20 7.75 -28.31
CA ASN A 171 -3.16 8.78 -28.18
C ASN A 171 -2.85 9.07 -26.71
N ASP A 172 -3.87 9.17 -25.86
CA ASP A 172 -3.67 9.40 -24.42
C ASP A 172 -2.93 8.24 -23.77
N PHE A 173 -3.33 7.00 -24.02
CA PHE A 173 -2.61 5.83 -23.50
C PHE A 173 -1.20 5.72 -24.05
N ALA A 174 -0.98 6.04 -25.33
CA ALA A 174 0.37 6.10 -25.89
C ALA A 174 1.25 7.17 -25.20
N ARG A 175 0.69 8.35 -24.87
CA ARG A 175 1.40 9.39 -24.10
C ARG A 175 1.79 8.88 -22.71
N MET A 176 0.90 8.14 -22.05
CA MET A 176 1.15 7.49 -20.77
C MET A 176 2.13 6.30 -20.87
N GLY A 177 2.59 5.92 -22.06
CA GLY A 177 3.52 4.79 -22.27
C GLY A 177 2.84 3.43 -22.43
N PHE A 178 1.53 3.40 -22.64
CA PHE A 178 0.72 2.18 -22.75
C PHE A 178 0.23 1.92 -24.18
N SER A 179 0.22 0.64 -24.57
CA SER A 179 -0.33 0.23 -25.87
C SER A 179 -1.87 0.28 -25.90
N SER A 180 -2.47 0.17 -27.09
CA SER A 180 -3.93 0.03 -27.19
C SER A 180 -4.47 -1.25 -26.53
N GLN A 181 -3.67 -2.32 -26.45
CA GLN A 181 -4.06 -3.51 -25.70
C GLN A 181 -4.02 -3.26 -24.20
N ASP A 182 -3.01 -2.52 -23.72
CA ASP A 182 -2.91 -2.13 -22.31
C ASP A 182 -4.07 -1.22 -21.90
N MET A 183 -4.50 -0.32 -22.78
CA MET A 183 -5.72 0.46 -22.61
C MET A 183 -6.95 -0.42 -22.36
N VAL A 184 -7.18 -1.43 -23.21
CA VAL A 184 -8.31 -2.37 -23.03
C VAL A 184 -8.21 -3.11 -21.70
N LYS A 185 -7.02 -3.61 -21.36
CA LYS A 185 -6.77 -4.33 -20.10
C LYS A 185 -7.04 -3.44 -18.89
N MET A 186 -6.50 -2.22 -18.89
CA MET A 186 -6.59 -1.29 -17.77
C MET A 186 -8.04 -0.84 -17.53
N VAL A 187 -8.77 -0.50 -18.60
CA VAL A 187 -10.19 -0.13 -18.50
C VAL A 187 -11.05 -1.31 -18.03
N ALA A 188 -10.85 -2.52 -18.59
CA ALA A 188 -11.58 -3.70 -18.16
C ALA A 188 -11.34 -4.03 -16.67
N CYS A 189 -10.08 -3.96 -16.21
CA CYS A 189 -9.71 -4.22 -14.82
C CYS A 189 -10.16 -3.12 -13.85
N GLY A 190 -10.21 -1.86 -14.29
CA GLY A 190 -10.66 -0.75 -13.46
C GLY A 190 -12.18 -0.69 -13.31
N HIS A 191 -12.91 -0.93 -14.41
CA HIS A 191 -14.36 -0.80 -14.49
C HIS A 191 -15.14 -2.04 -14.02
N THR A 192 -14.49 -3.06 -13.44
CA THR A 192 -15.23 -4.06 -12.64
C THR A 192 -15.73 -3.47 -11.32
N LEU A 193 -15.12 -2.39 -10.82
CA LEU A 193 -15.57 -1.73 -9.60
C LEU A 193 -16.22 -0.37 -9.92
N GLY A 194 -17.43 -0.18 -9.40
CA GLY A 194 -18.14 1.11 -9.41
C GLY A 194 -19.08 1.30 -10.59
N GLY A 195 -19.26 2.57 -10.97
CA GLY A 195 -20.24 2.99 -11.97
C GLY A 195 -20.17 4.47 -12.25
N VAL A 196 -21.13 4.94 -13.03
CA VAL A 196 -21.27 6.35 -13.40
C VAL A 196 -22.33 6.99 -12.50
N HIS A 197 -22.05 8.19 -12.00
CA HIS A 197 -22.97 8.99 -11.17
C HIS A 197 -23.68 10.05 -12.00
N ALA A 198 -25.00 10.15 -11.87
CA ALA A 198 -25.81 11.14 -12.58
C ALA A 198 -25.45 12.58 -12.21
N ALA A 199 -24.92 12.81 -11.01
CA ALA A 199 -24.50 14.14 -10.55
C ALA A 199 -23.34 14.72 -11.37
N GLN A 200 -22.43 13.86 -11.86
CA GLN A 200 -21.30 14.27 -12.69
C GLN A 200 -21.56 14.05 -14.18
N PHE A 201 -22.40 13.07 -14.53
CA PHE A 201 -22.67 12.68 -15.93
C PHE A 201 -24.18 12.54 -16.23
N PRO A 202 -24.98 13.62 -16.07
CA PRO A 202 -26.42 13.58 -16.28
C PRO A 202 -26.84 13.23 -17.71
N GLN A 203 -25.94 13.44 -18.68
CA GLN A 203 -26.12 13.07 -20.07
C GLN A 203 -26.01 11.56 -20.32
N ILE A 204 -25.31 10.82 -19.45
CA ILE A 204 -25.18 9.36 -19.54
C ILE A 204 -26.30 8.71 -18.73
N ILE A 205 -26.54 9.23 -17.53
CA ILE A 205 -27.58 8.75 -16.62
C ILE A 205 -28.40 9.96 -16.16
N PRO A 206 -29.65 10.10 -16.60
CA PRO A 206 -30.48 11.21 -16.15
C PRO A 206 -30.74 11.13 -14.63
N PRO A 207 -30.74 12.26 -13.90
CA PRO A 207 -31.01 12.27 -12.46
C PRO A 207 -32.34 11.59 -12.11
N ARG A 208 -32.38 10.88 -10.97
CA ARG A 208 -33.53 10.15 -10.42
C ARG A 208 -34.04 8.98 -11.25
N THR A 209 -33.21 8.43 -12.14
CA THR A 209 -33.59 7.27 -12.98
C THR A 209 -33.00 5.94 -12.52
N ARG A 210 -32.08 5.96 -11.56
CA ARG A 210 -31.41 4.78 -11.03
C ARG A 210 -31.37 4.82 -9.50
N PRO A 211 -31.29 3.66 -8.82
CA PRO A 211 -31.04 3.63 -7.38
C PRO A 211 -29.78 4.44 -7.04
N ASN A 212 -29.90 5.34 -6.05
CA ASN A 212 -28.82 6.24 -5.61
C ASN A 212 -28.20 7.11 -6.73
N ASP A 213 -28.87 7.30 -7.86
CA ASP A 213 -28.36 8.05 -9.01
C ASP A 213 -27.03 7.51 -9.58
N VAL A 214 -26.85 6.19 -9.51
CA VAL A 214 -25.67 5.49 -10.07
C VAL A 214 -26.10 4.36 -11.00
N ALA A 215 -25.41 4.22 -12.14
CA ALA A 215 -25.48 3.01 -12.96
C ALA A 215 -24.12 2.31 -12.93
N ASN A 216 -24.12 1.10 -12.40
CA ASN A 216 -22.93 0.28 -12.26
C ASN A 216 -22.43 -0.23 -13.61
N PHE A 217 -21.14 -0.54 -13.69
CA PHE A 217 -20.54 -1.12 -14.89
C PHE A 217 -20.95 -2.59 -15.10
N ASP A 218 -21.16 -3.34 -14.01
CA ASP A 218 -21.68 -4.70 -14.02
C ASP A 218 -22.62 -4.97 -12.83
N ASN A 219 -23.08 -6.23 -12.70
CA ASN A 219 -24.00 -6.65 -11.64
C ASN A 219 -23.30 -7.11 -10.34
N THR A 220 -21.96 -7.19 -10.32
CA THR A 220 -21.15 -7.75 -9.23
C THR A 220 -20.35 -6.66 -8.51
N THR A 221 -21.01 -5.54 -8.20
CA THR A 221 -20.46 -4.30 -7.60
C THR A 221 -19.60 -4.41 -6.33
N ALA A 222 -19.56 -5.59 -5.70
CA ALA A 222 -18.79 -5.86 -4.48
C ALA A 222 -17.69 -6.92 -4.69
N ALA A 223 -17.34 -7.22 -5.94
CA ALA A 223 -16.33 -8.20 -6.31
C ALA A 223 -15.42 -7.63 -7.40
N PHE A 224 -14.13 -7.90 -7.28
CA PHE A 224 -13.18 -7.70 -8.36
C PHE A 224 -13.15 -8.99 -9.19
N ASP A 225 -14.04 -9.07 -10.18
CA ASP A 225 -14.21 -10.21 -11.06
C ASP A 225 -14.23 -9.77 -12.53
N ASN A 226 -14.58 -10.69 -13.44
CA ASN A 226 -14.60 -10.39 -14.87
C ASN A 226 -16.03 -10.22 -15.42
N ALA A 227 -17.03 -9.93 -14.60
CA ALA A 227 -18.42 -9.79 -15.04
C ALA A 227 -18.59 -8.69 -16.09
N VAL A 228 -17.99 -7.51 -15.89
CA VAL A 228 -17.98 -6.42 -16.89
C VAL A 228 -17.52 -6.89 -18.28
N VAL A 229 -16.57 -7.84 -18.33
CA VAL A 229 -16.05 -8.43 -19.56
C VAL A 229 -16.97 -9.50 -20.12
N VAL A 230 -17.38 -10.46 -19.28
CA VAL A 230 -18.24 -11.59 -19.67
C VAL A 230 -19.57 -11.08 -20.23
N ASP A 231 -20.17 -10.10 -19.57
CA ASP A 231 -21.43 -9.50 -20.00
C ASP A 231 -21.26 -8.71 -21.30
N TYR A 232 -20.13 -8.01 -21.49
CA TYR A 232 -19.83 -7.32 -22.75
C TYR A 232 -19.69 -8.31 -23.92
N VAL A 233 -18.87 -9.35 -23.75
CA VAL A 233 -18.60 -10.36 -24.80
C VAL A 233 -19.87 -11.15 -25.13
N SER A 234 -20.75 -11.36 -24.15
CA SER A 234 -22.02 -12.08 -24.33
C SER A 234 -23.18 -11.19 -24.80
N ASN A 235 -22.92 -9.90 -25.08
CA ASN A 235 -23.92 -8.91 -25.50
C ASN A 235 -25.09 -8.73 -24.49
N ASN A 236 -24.80 -8.88 -23.19
CA ASN A 236 -25.74 -8.75 -22.08
C ASN A 236 -25.34 -7.62 -21.09
N THR A 237 -24.36 -6.81 -21.43
CA THR A 237 -23.81 -5.77 -20.55
C THR A 237 -24.83 -4.70 -20.18
N ILE A 238 -24.78 -4.31 -18.90
CA ILE A 238 -25.52 -3.15 -18.37
C ILE A 238 -24.66 -1.89 -18.31
N ASN A 239 -23.38 -1.98 -18.71
CA ASN A 239 -22.41 -0.91 -18.59
C ASN A 239 -22.91 0.35 -19.33
N PRO A 240 -23.19 1.46 -18.63
CA PRO A 240 -23.73 2.67 -19.25
C PRO A 240 -22.76 3.30 -20.27
N LEU A 241 -21.47 3.01 -20.19
CA LEU A 241 -20.44 3.43 -21.15
C LEU A 241 -20.34 2.49 -22.37
N VAL A 242 -21.21 1.47 -22.44
CA VAL A 242 -21.40 0.62 -23.62
C VAL A 242 -22.78 0.83 -24.23
N VAL A 243 -23.85 0.71 -23.43
CA VAL A 243 -25.24 0.74 -23.92
C VAL A 243 -25.89 2.13 -23.88
N GLY A 244 -25.21 3.12 -23.29
CA GLY A 244 -25.67 4.50 -23.22
C GLY A 244 -25.51 5.27 -24.53
N PRO A 245 -25.64 6.61 -24.49
CA PRO A 245 -25.50 7.46 -25.68
C PRO A 245 -24.18 7.25 -26.42
N SER A 246 -24.23 7.15 -27.75
CA SER A 246 -23.08 6.77 -28.58
C SER A 246 -21.89 7.74 -28.48
N ASN A 247 -22.14 9.03 -28.25
CA ASN A 247 -21.09 10.02 -28.06
C ASN A 247 -20.29 9.78 -26.77
N THR A 248 -20.89 9.18 -25.74
CA THR A 248 -20.28 8.89 -24.43
C THR A 248 -20.05 7.39 -24.18
N ALA A 249 -20.20 6.54 -25.20
CA ALA A 249 -19.95 5.10 -25.09
C ALA A 249 -18.43 4.78 -25.11
N SER A 250 -17.69 5.31 -24.13
CA SER A 250 -16.22 5.18 -24.05
C SER A 250 -15.76 3.74 -23.99
N ASP A 251 -16.41 2.91 -23.17
CA ASP A 251 -16.00 1.52 -22.96
C ASP A 251 -16.27 0.70 -24.23
N ALA A 252 -17.36 0.96 -24.95
CA ALA A 252 -17.59 0.34 -26.27
C ALA A 252 -16.46 0.69 -27.25
N LYS A 253 -16.02 1.96 -27.28
CA LYS A 253 -14.92 2.42 -28.13
C LYS A 253 -13.59 1.78 -27.70
N VAL A 254 -13.31 1.67 -26.40
CA VAL A 254 -12.09 1.06 -25.87
C VAL A 254 -12.08 -0.44 -26.14
N PHE A 255 -13.10 -1.18 -25.75
CA PHE A 255 -13.15 -2.65 -25.88
C PHE A 255 -13.13 -3.13 -27.34
N SER A 256 -13.50 -2.28 -28.30
CA SER A 256 -13.40 -2.56 -29.74
C SER A 256 -12.10 -2.06 -30.39
N ALA A 257 -11.20 -1.41 -29.64
CA ALA A 257 -10.04 -0.69 -30.18
C ALA A 257 -9.02 -1.58 -30.93
N ASP A 258 -9.01 -2.88 -30.64
CA ASP A 258 -8.17 -3.90 -31.26
C ASP A 258 -9.00 -4.98 -31.98
N GLY A 259 -10.23 -4.65 -32.40
CA GLY A 259 -11.17 -5.61 -32.97
C GLY A 259 -11.80 -6.54 -31.93
N GLY A 260 -11.69 -6.21 -30.63
CA GLY A 260 -12.22 -6.97 -29.52
C GLY A 260 -11.41 -8.23 -29.19
N LEU A 261 -10.15 -8.30 -29.64
CA LEU A 261 -9.30 -9.47 -29.41
C LEU A 261 -8.92 -9.58 -27.93
N THR A 262 -8.43 -8.49 -27.34
CA THR A 262 -8.02 -8.48 -25.93
C THR A 262 -9.21 -8.71 -25.00
N ILE A 263 -10.32 -8.00 -25.19
CA ILE A 263 -11.48 -8.12 -24.29
C ILE A 263 -12.08 -9.53 -24.29
N ARG A 264 -12.08 -10.24 -25.43
CA ARG A 264 -12.52 -11.65 -25.50
C ARG A 264 -11.63 -12.60 -24.70
N GLN A 265 -10.31 -12.36 -24.64
CA GLN A 265 -9.40 -13.17 -23.83
C GLN A 265 -9.66 -12.99 -22.33
N LEU A 266 -10.06 -11.78 -21.92
CA LEU A 266 -10.36 -11.44 -20.53
C LEU A 266 -11.68 -12.05 -20.02
N ALA A 267 -12.46 -12.72 -20.87
CA ALA A 267 -13.62 -13.50 -20.44
C ALA A 267 -13.23 -14.77 -19.66
N ASP A 268 -11.98 -15.23 -19.75
CA ASP A 268 -11.44 -16.27 -18.87
C ASP A 268 -11.03 -15.68 -17.50
N PRO A 269 -11.59 -16.16 -16.37
CA PRO A 269 -11.32 -15.58 -15.05
C PRO A 269 -9.84 -15.62 -14.64
N GLN A 270 -9.11 -16.69 -14.96
CA GLN A 270 -7.70 -16.80 -14.59
C GLN A 270 -6.82 -15.82 -15.39
N THR A 271 -7.10 -15.70 -16.68
CA THR A 271 -6.46 -14.74 -17.58
C THR A 271 -6.76 -13.31 -17.13
N TYR A 272 -8.01 -13.02 -16.74
CA TYR A 272 -8.40 -11.74 -16.20
C TYR A 272 -7.59 -11.39 -14.93
N GLN A 273 -7.58 -12.28 -13.93
CA GLN A 273 -6.85 -12.05 -12.68
C GLN A 273 -5.35 -11.82 -12.91
N ASN A 274 -4.72 -12.62 -13.78
CA ASN A 274 -3.30 -12.47 -14.11
C ASN A 274 -3.02 -11.17 -14.88
N THR A 275 -3.90 -10.81 -15.81
CA THR A 275 -3.78 -9.57 -16.60
C THR A 275 -3.96 -8.36 -15.70
N CYS A 276 -4.99 -8.35 -14.84
CA CYS A 276 -5.25 -7.25 -13.93
C CYS A 276 -4.12 -7.05 -12.92
N LYS A 277 -3.51 -8.15 -12.45
CA LYS A 277 -2.29 -8.06 -11.63
C LYS A 277 -1.19 -7.28 -12.33
N ASP A 278 -0.88 -7.63 -13.58
CA ASP A 278 0.18 -6.99 -14.37
C ASP A 278 -0.14 -5.52 -14.71
N ILE A 279 -1.29 -5.27 -15.34
CA ILE A 279 -1.60 -3.94 -15.87
C ILE A 279 -1.80 -2.91 -14.75
N LEU A 280 -2.42 -3.30 -13.64
CA LEU A 280 -2.61 -2.40 -12.50
C LEU A 280 -1.32 -2.16 -11.74
N GLN A 281 -0.40 -3.13 -11.70
CA GLN A 281 0.96 -2.90 -11.20
C GLN A 281 1.69 -1.88 -12.07
N ARG A 282 1.72 -2.07 -13.40
CA ARG A 282 2.35 -1.11 -14.33
C ARG A 282 1.73 0.28 -14.24
N MET A 283 0.41 0.36 -14.03
CA MET A 283 -0.29 1.63 -13.79
C MET A 283 0.31 2.37 -12.60
N VAL A 284 0.37 1.75 -11.41
CA VAL A 284 0.89 2.44 -10.22
C VAL A 284 2.41 2.62 -10.24
N ASP A 285 3.13 1.81 -10.99
CA ASP A 285 4.58 1.91 -11.16
C ASP A 285 4.98 2.96 -12.22
N THR A 286 4.01 3.58 -12.90
CA THR A 286 4.25 4.71 -13.81
C THR A 286 4.55 5.96 -12.99
N VAL A 287 5.80 6.42 -13.01
CA VAL A 287 6.30 7.53 -12.17
C VAL A 287 7.22 8.45 -12.99
N PRO A 288 7.52 9.67 -12.52
CA PRO A 288 8.49 10.54 -13.18
C PRO A 288 9.87 9.88 -13.31
N SER A 289 10.59 10.18 -14.39
CA SER A 289 11.86 9.51 -14.76
C SER A 289 12.97 9.56 -13.71
N GLY A 290 12.97 10.56 -12.83
CA GLY A 290 13.92 10.69 -11.72
C GLY A 290 13.58 9.88 -10.47
N VAL A 291 12.42 9.22 -10.44
CA VAL A 291 11.95 8.44 -9.29
C VAL A 291 12.35 6.98 -9.46
N GLN A 292 13.10 6.45 -8.49
CA GLN A 292 13.42 5.03 -8.42
C GLN A 292 12.54 4.34 -7.39
N LEU A 293 11.69 3.44 -7.86
CA LEU A 293 10.88 2.60 -6.99
C LEU A 293 11.72 1.47 -6.37
N THR A 294 11.33 1.05 -5.17
CA THR A 294 11.88 -0.16 -4.53
C THR A 294 11.44 -1.42 -5.27
N GLU A 295 12.03 -2.56 -4.92
CA GLU A 295 11.35 -3.84 -5.16
C GLU A 295 10.01 -3.90 -4.42
N PRO A 296 9.06 -4.78 -4.83
CA PRO A 296 7.78 -4.91 -4.16
C PRO A 296 7.94 -5.20 -2.67
N ILE A 297 7.06 -4.61 -1.85
CA ILE A 297 7.02 -4.82 -0.40
C ILE A 297 7.00 -6.32 -0.12
N GLN A 298 7.97 -6.78 0.67
CA GLN A 298 8.05 -8.15 1.15
C GLN A 298 7.58 -8.20 2.60
N VAL A 299 6.78 -9.22 2.94
CA VAL A 299 6.30 -9.43 4.30
C VAL A 299 7.43 -9.96 5.18
N TYR A 300 7.63 -9.32 6.33
CA TYR A 300 8.61 -9.78 7.32
C TYR A 300 8.09 -10.98 8.10
N ASP A 301 8.88 -12.07 8.16
CA ASP A 301 8.60 -13.17 9.08
C ASP A 301 8.75 -12.74 10.55
N VAL A 302 9.73 -11.87 10.81
CA VAL A 302 9.99 -11.24 12.10
C VAL A 302 10.32 -9.77 11.88
N LYS A 303 9.57 -8.88 12.52
CA LYS A 303 9.76 -7.43 12.45
C LYS A 303 9.81 -6.82 13.86
N PRO A 304 10.92 -6.18 14.26
CA PRO A 304 10.94 -5.32 15.44
C PRO A 304 10.00 -4.12 15.30
N GLY A 305 9.31 -3.77 16.38
CA GLY A 305 8.43 -2.62 16.46
C GLY A 305 8.57 -1.91 17.81
N LYS A 306 8.30 -0.59 17.82
CA LYS A 306 8.29 0.24 19.04
C LYS A 306 9.54 0.08 19.93
N ILE A 307 10.71 -0.14 19.32
CA ILE A 307 11.98 -0.32 20.04
C ILE A 307 12.37 0.99 20.75
N LYS A 308 12.58 0.92 22.06
CA LYS A 308 12.83 2.08 22.92
C LYS A 308 13.95 1.80 23.91
N LEU A 309 14.76 2.82 24.15
CA LEU A 309 15.67 2.92 25.29
C LEU A 309 15.19 4.05 26.20
N SER A 310 15.33 3.87 27.51
CA SER A 310 15.10 4.91 28.50
C SER A 310 16.18 4.87 29.58
N LEU A 311 16.73 6.02 29.95
CA LEU A 311 17.71 6.12 31.02
C LEU A 311 17.00 6.28 32.37
N SER A 312 17.43 5.52 33.38
CA SER A 312 16.98 5.70 34.75
C SER A 312 17.47 7.04 35.31
N SER A 313 16.75 7.57 36.30
CA SER A 313 17.10 8.85 36.95
C SER A 313 18.51 8.88 37.57
N ASN A 314 19.04 7.72 37.97
CA ASN A 314 20.40 7.59 38.50
C ASN A 314 21.50 7.49 37.41
N GLY A 315 21.14 7.50 36.13
CA GLY A 315 22.06 7.45 34.99
C GLY A 315 22.77 6.11 34.76
N ASN A 316 22.50 5.09 35.58
CA ASN A 316 23.27 3.84 35.59
C ASN A 316 22.57 2.66 34.92
N SER A 317 21.25 2.73 34.72
CA SER A 317 20.45 1.67 34.11
C SER A 317 19.72 2.19 32.87
N LEU A 318 19.65 1.36 31.84
CA LEU A 318 18.80 1.55 30.69
C LEU A 318 17.63 0.57 30.76
N GLY A 319 16.41 1.08 30.62
CA GLY A 319 15.27 0.28 30.20
C GLY A 319 15.34 0.06 28.70
N PHE A 320 15.25 -1.20 28.27
CA PHE A 320 15.15 -1.60 26.88
C PHE A 320 13.83 -2.34 26.67
N SER A 321 12.96 -1.79 25.83
CA SER A 321 11.64 -2.36 25.58
C SER A 321 11.22 -2.22 24.13
N GLY A 322 10.22 -3.00 23.76
CA GLY A 322 9.63 -2.96 22.43
C GLY A 322 8.73 -4.15 22.17
N GLU A 323 8.45 -4.37 20.90
CA GLU A 323 7.63 -5.47 20.40
C GLU A 323 8.36 -6.20 19.27
N ILE A 324 8.11 -7.50 19.18
CA ILE A 324 8.48 -8.33 18.05
C ILE A 324 7.18 -8.80 17.39
N ARG A 325 6.94 -8.38 16.14
CA ARG A 325 5.84 -8.88 15.33
C ARG A 325 6.32 -10.13 14.58
N VAL A 326 5.64 -11.24 14.80
CA VAL A 326 5.90 -12.53 14.14
C VAL A 326 4.78 -12.80 13.15
N ARG A 327 5.12 -13.14 11.90
CA ARG A 327 4.16 -13.62 10.90
C ARG A 327 3.71 -15.03 11.28
N THR A 328 2.41 -15.20 11.46
CA THR A 328 1.78 -16.46 11.87
C THR A 328 0.95 -17.13 10.76
N THR A 329 0.99 -16.58 9.54
CA THR A 329 0.31 -17.14 8.34
C THR A 329 0.68 -18.59 8.08
N HIS A 330 1.98 -18.93 8.16
CA HIS A 330 2.51 -20.27 7.92
C HIS A 330 3.11 -20.90 9.19
N ARG A 331 2.95 -20.23 10.33
CA ARG A 331 3.34 -20.71 11.66
C ARG A 331 2.26 -20.26 12.65
N PRO A 332 1.13 -21.00 12.75
CA PRO A 332 0.04 -20.63 13.65
C PRO A 332 0.55 -20.41 15.07
N GLN A 333 -0.02 -19.42 15.76
CA GLN A 333 0.38 -19.08 17.13
C GLN A 333 0.31 -20.28 18.09
N SER A 334 -0.62 -21.22 17.88
CA SER A 334 -0.76 -22.44 18.68
C SER A 334 0.44 -23.38 18.61
N LEU A 335 1.33 -23.21 17.62
CA LEU A 335 2.56 -23.99 17.48
C LEU A 335 3.78 -23.28 18.09
N ILE A 336 3.63 -22.04 18.57
CA ILE A 336 4.71 -21.26 19.17
C ILE A 336 4.65 -21.41 20.69
N ASP A 337 5.69 -22.01 21.28
CA ASP A 337 5.85 -22.11 22.74
C ASP A 337 6.37 -20.80 23.32
N ASN A 338 7.47 -20.28 22.76
CA ASN A 338 8.02 -18.99 23.20
C ASN A 338 8.68 -18.21 22.07
N VAL A 339 8.75 -16.89 22.27
CA VAL A 339 9.60 -15.98 21.52
C VAL A 339 10.57 -15.32 22.51
N SER A 340 11.84 -15.26 22.15
CA SER A 340 12.88 -14.65 22.98
C SER A 340 13.85 -13.84 22.15
N ILE A 341 14.55 -12.93 22.82
CA ILE A 341 15.53 -12.02 22.20
C ILE A 341 16.90 -12.32 22.79
N GLN A 342 17.86 -12.65 21.94
CA GLN A 342 19.27 -12.73 22.32
C GLN A 342 19.93 -11.40 21.95
N TYR A 343 20.29 -10.59 22.95
CA TYR A 343 20.89 -9.27 22.70
C TYR A 343 22.40 -9.28 22.89
N ARG A 344 23.03 -8.34 22.18
CA ARG A 344 24.47 -8.06 22.24
C ARG A 344 24.68 -6.72 22.90
N ASP A 345 25.68 -6.65 23.76
CA ASP A 345 26.10 -5.37 24.33
C ASP A 345 26.68 -4.43 23.25
N ARG A 346 27.01 -3.21 23.65
CA ARG A 346 27.56 -2.22 22.73
C ARG A 346 28.92 -2.58 22.12
N SER A 347 29.64 -3.55 22.69
CA SER A 347 30.88 -4.09 22.11
C SER A 347 30.61 -5.19 21.08
N GLY A 348 29.35 -5.57 20.89
CA GLY A 348 28.93 -6.64 19.99
C GLY A 348 29.00 -8.03 20.63
N LYS A 349 29.28 -8.13 21.93
CA LYS A 349 29.36 -9.40 22.65
C LYS A 349 27.98 -9.84 23.10
N ASP A 350 27.68 -11.13 22.97
CA ASP A 350 26.45 -11.72 23.52
C ASP A 350 26.35 -11.42 25.02
N ALA A 351 25.25 -10.78 25.41
CA ALA A 351 25.09 -10.22 26.75
C ALA A 351 23.96 -10.88 27.55
N GLY A 352 22.91 -11.35 26.88
CA GLY A 352 21.86 -12.12 27.55
C GLY A 352 20.64 -12.37 26.70
N THR A 353 19.69 -13.08 27.31
CA THR A 353 18.39 -13.40 26.71
C THR A 353 17.29 -12.62 27.43
N ILE A 354 16.35 -12.06 26.67
CA ILE A 354 15.15 -11.38 27.17
C ILE A 354 13.96 -12.23 26.74
N THR A 355 13.12 -12.60 27.71
CA THR A 355 11.85 -13.28 27.42
C THR A 355 10.83 -12.27 26.92
N THR A 356 9.91 -12.72 26.07
CA THR A 356 8.82 -11.90 25.55
C THR A 356 7.46 -12.46 25.98
N ALA A 357 6.41 -11.67 25.87
CA ALA A 357 5.04 -12.10 26.14
C ALA A 357 4.11 -11.67 24.99
N ALA A 358 3.24 -12.56 24.53
CA ALA A 358 2.25 -12.25 23.52
C ALA A 358 1.28 -11.17 24.03
N VAL A 359 1.04 -10.13 23.25
CA VAL A 359 0.20 -8.97 23.62
C VAL A 359 -0.99 -8.74 22.70
N GLY A 360 -0.99 -9.37 21.53
CA GLY A 360 -2.11 -9.24 20.61
C GLY A 360 -1.84 -9.88 19.26
N THR A 361 -2.90 -10.00 18.46
CA THR A 361 -2.86 -10.52 17.10
C THR A 361 -3.41 -9.49 16.13
N ALA A 362 -2.93 -9.54 14.89
CA ALA A 362 -3.45 -8.74 13.79
C ALA A 362 -3.57 -9.58 12.53
N SER A 363 -4.36 -9.09 11.58
CA SER A 363 -4.49 -9.70 10.26
C SER A 363 -4.60 -8.67 9.16
N GLY A 364 -4.08 -9.05 8.00
CA GLY A 364 -4.27 -8.43 6.70
C GLY A 364 -5.26 -9.24 5.86
N TYR A 365 -5.19 -9.06 4.54
CA TYR A 365 -5.95 -9.89 3.60
C TYR A 365 -5.39 -11.30 3.48
N ASP A 366 -4.06 -11.41 3.39
CA ASP A 366 -3.36 -12.67 3.10
C ASP A 366 -2.53 -13.18 4.29
N ASP A 367 -2.37 -12.34 5.32
CA ASP A 367 -1.40 -12.56 6.38
C ASP A 367 -1.97 -12.37 7.78
N SER A 368 -1.43 -13.14 8.72
CA SER A 368 -1.71 -13.03 10.14
C SER A 368 -0.43 -12.82 10.93
N PHE A 369 -0.56 -12.13 12.06
CA PHE A 369 0.56 -11.74 12.92
C PHE A 369 0.22 -11.90 14.40
N THR A 370 1.23 -12.24 15.19
CA THR A 370 1.20 -12.16 16.66
C THR A 370 2.31 -11.23 17.13
N PHE A 371 2.00 -10.37 18.09
CA PHE A 371 2.93 -9.40 18.66
C PHE A 371 3.39 -9.87 20.03
N TYR A 372 4.69 -9.77 20.27
CA TYR A 372 5.33 -10.18 21.52
C TYR A 372 6.06 -8.99 22.12
N SER A 373 5.59 -8.48 23.26
CA SER A 373 6.26 -7.38 23.97
C SER A 373 7.42 -7.88 24.81
N PHE A 374 8.41 -7.03 25.02
CA PHE A 374 9.52 -7.28 25.92
C PHE A 374 9.92 -6.01 26.67
N ALA A 375 10.47 -6.20 27.86
CA ALA A 375 11.10 -5.14 28.63
C ALA A 375 12.21 -5.76 29.49
N ALA A 376 13.38 -5.12 29.51
CA ALA A 376 14.51 -5.51 30.34
C ALA A 376 15.25 -4.27 30.86
N ASN A 377 15.87 -4.40 32.03
CA ASN A 377 16.81 -3.42 32.54
C ASN A 377 18.23 -3.93 32.31
N MET A 378 19.12 -3.05 31.87
CA MET A 378 20.53 -3.36 31.62
C MET A 378 21.43 -2.21 32.07
N SER A 379 22.72 -2.48 32.26
CA SER A 379 23.66 -1.42 32.61
C SER A 379 23.75 -0.38 31.49
N ALA A 380 23.68 0.90 31.84
CA ALA A 380 23.90 1.99 30.88
C ALA A 380 25.33 1.95 30.30
N LYS A 381 26.29 1.35 31.01
CA LYS A 381 27.69 1.23 30.56
C LYS A 381 27.83 0.22 29.41
N SER A 382 27.24 -0.96 29.53
CA SER A 382 27.33 -2.02 28.51
C SER A 382 26.25 -1.88 27.43
N SER A 383 25.04 -1.46 27.79
CA SER A 383 23.93 -1.20 26.88
C SER A 383 23.65 -2.34 25.89
N VAL A 384 23.06 -2.02 24.73
CA VAL A 384 22.69 -2.92 23.65
C VAL A 384 23.07 -2.31 22.30
N SER A 385 23.62 -3.11 21.39
CA SER A 385 23.91 -2.70 20.00
C SER A 385 23.03 -3.38 18.96
N SER A 386 22.61 -4.61 19.25
CA SER A 386 21.76 -5.39 18.36
C SER A 386 21.16 -6.58 19.10
N PHE A 387 20.23 -7.25 18.44
CA PHE A 387 19.71 -8.52 18.90
C PHE A 387 19.33 -9.45 17.75
N ASP A 388 19.16 -10.72 18.08
CA ASP A 388 18.52 -11.74 17.26
C ASP A 388 17.23 -12.19 17.95
N VAL A 389 16.27 -12.70 17.18
CA VAL A 389 15.01 -13.26 17.71
C VAL A 389 15.04 -14.78 17.55
N SER A 390 14.65 -15.49 18.59
CA SER A 390 14.43 -16.94 18.56
C SER A 390 12.95 -17.24 18.74
N ILE A 391 12.41 -18.09 17.87
CA ILE A 391 11.05 -18.63 17.98
C ILE A 391 11.18 -20.13 18.28
N THR A 392 10.67 -20.54 19.43
CA THR A 392 10.68 -21.94 19.87
C THR A 392 9.28 -22.52 19.68
N GLY A 393 9.19 -23.65 18.97
CA GLY A 393 7.95 -24.39 18.79
C GLY A 393 7.60 -25.24 19.99
N VAL A 394 6.32 -25.61 20.10
CA VAL A 394 5.83 -26.57 21.12
C VAL A 394 6.45 -27.96 21.00
N ASP A 395 7.05 -28.27 19.85
CA ASP A 395 7.83 -29.49 19.60
C ASP A 395 9.30 -29.39 20.07
N GLY A 396 9.70 -28.24 20.62
CA GLY A 396 11.06 -27.94 21.05
C GLY A 396 12.00 -27.47 19.94
N SER A 397 11.55 -27.40 18.69
CA SER A 397 12.36 -26.87 17.59
C SER A 397 12.56 -25.36 17.74
N THR A 398 13.74 -24.83 17.42
CA THR A 398 14.04 -23.39 17.52
C THR A 398 14.47 -22.83 16.17
N SER A 399 13.77 -21.80 15.71
CA SER A 399 14.14 -21.00 14.54
C SER A 399 14.75 -19.67 14.98
N LYS A 400 15.96 -19.36 14.49
CA LYS A 400 16.67 -18.13 14.80
C LYS A 400 16.59 -17.13 13.64
N PHE A 401 16.19 -15.91 13.93
CA PHE A 401 16.08 -14.79 13.01
C PHE A 401 17.12 -13.73 13.37
N ASN A 402 18.12 -13.58 12.51
CA ASN A 402 19.23 -12.63 12.65
C ASN A 402 19.19 -11.56 11.55
N ASN A 403 18.00 -11.27 11.01
CA ASN A 403 17.79 -10.27 9.98
C ASN A 403 18.70 -10.48 8.75
N ASN A 404 18.70 -11.70 8.20
CA ASN A 404 19.53 -12.11 7.05
C ASN A 404 21.03 -11.88 7.27
N GLY A 405 21.50 -12.13 8.49
CA GLY A 405 22.90 -11.95 8.89
C GLY A 405 23.29 -10.50 9.19
N LYS A 406 22.40 -9.51 9.03
CA LYS A 406 22.68 -8.11 9.36
C LYS A 406 22.42 -7.77 10.83
N GLY A 407 21.65 -8.58 11.56
CA GLY A 407 21.23 -8.32 12.93
C GLY A 407 20.14 -7.23 13.04
N PHE A 408 19.38 -7.24 14.13
CA PHE A 408 18.44 -6.16 14.44
C PHE A 408 19.15 -5.10 15.27
N HIS A 409 19.62 -4.03 14.64
CA HIS A 409 20.43 -3.00 15.30
C HIS A 409 19.60 -2.09 16.22
N VAL A 410 20.22 -1.68 17.32
CA VAL A 410 19.70 -0.71 18.28
C VAL A 410 20.74 0.39 18.46
N GLN A 411 20.33 1.63 18.29
CA GLN A 411 21.22 2.78 18.46
C GLN A 411 21.13 3.31 19.90
N ASP A 412 22.25 3.25 20.63
CA ASP A 412 22.35 3.61 22.05
C ASP A 412 23.11 4.92 22.29
N ALA A 413 23.50 5.62 21.22
CA ALA A 413 24.27 6.86 21.28
C ALA A 413 23.39 8.06 21.61
N ILE A 414 22.22 8.16 20.98
CA ILE A 414 21.25 9.24 21.19
C ILE A 414 19.83 8.71 21.08
N PHE A 415 19.03 8.78 22.13
CA PHE A 415 17.64 8.29 22.05
C PHE A 415 16.67 9.21 22.79
N VAL A 416 15.42 9.21 22.33
CA VAL A 416 14.36 9.99 22.96
C VAL A 416 14.07 9.41 24.35
N GLN A 417 14.22 10.25 25.38
CA GLN A 417 13.86 9.95 26.74
C GLN A 417 12.34 10.12 26.88
N HIS A 418 11.59 9.14 26.40
CA HIS A 418 10.12 9.18 26.40
C HIS A 418 9.50 9.50 27.77
N PRO A 419 9.96 8.93 28.90
CA PRO A 419 9.39 9.24 30.22
C PRO A 419 9.57 10.71 30.66
N SER A 420 10.45 11.46 30.00
CA SER A 420 10.74 12.86 30.30
C SER A 420 10.33 13.79 29.16
N SER A 421 9.81 13.25 28.05
CA SER A 421 9.27 14.03 26.94
C SER A 421 7.77 14.21 27.12
N SER A 422 7.20 15.30 26.59
CA SER A 422 5.78 15.61 26.77
C SER A 422 5.16 16.28 25.54
N VAL A 423 3.84 16.15 25.42
CA VAL A 423 3.01 16.92 24.50
C VAL A 423 1.96 17.62 25.35
N SER A 424 1.90 18.94 25.31
CA SER A 424 0.89 19.69 26.04
C SER A 424 -0.50 19.47 25.45
N PRO A 425 -1.57 19.72 26.22
CA PRO A 425 -2.89 19.91 25.63
C PRO A 425 -2.87 21.01 24.55
N PRO A 426 -3.82 20.99 23.59
CA PRO A 426 -3.97 22.08 22.64
C PRO A 426 -4.34 23.37 23.37
N ASP A 427 -3.77 24.49 22.95
CA ASP A 427 -4.17 25.82 23.38
C ASP A 427 -5.48 26.28 22.70
N GLU A 428 -5.92 27.51 22.97
CA GLU A 428 -7.15 28.08 22.41
C GLU A 428 -7.13 28.18 20.87
N SER A 429 -5.94 28.18 20.26
CA SER A 429 -5.74 28.17 18.81
C SER A 429 -5.61 26.77 18.22
N GLY A 430 -5.68 25.73 19.06
CA GLY A 430 -5.48 24.34 18.68
C GLY A 430 -4.03 23.91 18.56
N GLN A 431 -3.06 24.74 18.97
CA GLN A 431 -1.63 24.40 18.92
C GLN A 431 -1.21 23.60 20.14
N GLN A 432 -0.34 22.61 19.94
CA GLN A 432 0.23 21.79 21.02
C GLN A 432 1.74 22.03 21.11
N LYS A 433 2.24 22.24 22.31
CA LYS A 433 3.69 22.30 22.57
C LYS A 433 4.23 20.89 22.72
N VAL A 434 5.27 20.57 21.94
CA VAL A 434 5.99 19.29 22.05
C VAL A 434 7.35 19.53 22.68
N GLU A 435 7.64 18.87 23.80
CA GLU A 435 8.96 18.86 24.43
C GLU A 435 9.59 17.47 24.27
N VAL A 436 10.68 17.41 23.49
CA VAL A 436 11.44 16.17 23.26
C VAL A 436 12.77 16.23 23.98
N ILE A 437 12.91 15.41 25.01
CA ILE A 437 14.18 15.23 25.73
C ILE A 437 14.92 14.06 25.11
N ALA A 438 16.18 14.25 24.77
CA ALA A 438 17.05 13.17 24.34
C ALA A 438 18.14 12.87 25.35
N THR A 439 18.38 11.58 25.55
CA THR A 439 19.56 11.09 26.26
C THR A 439 20.68 10.95 25.25
N VAL A 440 21.82 11.59 25.55
CA VAL A 440 23.04 11.50 24.74
C VAL A 440 24.15 10.87 25.57
N ARG A 441 24.71 9.77 25.07
CA ARG A 441 25.80 9.08 25.75
C ARG A 441 27.04 9.97 25.81
N GLY A 442 27.63 10.12 27.00
CA GLY A 442 28.86 10.90 27.22
C GLY A 442 28.66 12.40 27.42
N SER A 443 27.42 12.91 27.33
CA SER A 443 27.07 14.28 27.71
C SER A 443 26.55 14.33 29.14
N THR A 444 26.99 15.31 29.93
CA THR A 444 26.39 15.65 31.24
C THR A 444 25.24 16.65 31.12
N SER A 445 24.89 17.06 29.90
CA SER A 445 23.88 18.09 29.59
C SER A 445 22.71 17.50 28.81
N ASN A 446 21.49 17.79 29.28
CA ASN A 446 20.25 17.53 28.53
C ASN A 446 20.28 18.36 27.24
N VAL A 447 20.22 17.70 26.09
CA VAL A 447 20.09 18.37 24.80
C VAL A 447 18.61 18.33 24.43
N ALA A 448 17.94 19.49 24.46
CA ALA A 448 16.60 19.63 23.88
C ALA A 448 16.76 19.50 22.35
N LEU A 449 16.15 18.47 21.76
CA LEU A 449 16.36 18.20 20.34
C LEU A 449 15.61 19.19 19.45
N PHE A 450 14.38 19.57 19.80
CA PHE A 450 13.60 20.61 19.13
C PHE A 450 12.52 21.14 20.09
N SER A 451 12.24 22.46 20.03
CA SER A 451 11.01 23.06 20.56
C SER A 451 10.28 23.63 19.34
N PHE A 452 9.10 23.10 19.05
CA PHE A 452 8.21 23.63 18.01
C PHE A 452 7.05 24.37 18.67
#